data_AF-T1CY07-F1
#
_entry.id   AF-T1CY07-F1
#
_cell.length_a   1.000
_cell.length_b   1.000
_cell.length_c   1.000
_cell.angle_alpha   90.00
_cell.angle_beta   90.00
_cell.angle_gamma   90.00
#
_symmetry.space_group_name_H-M   'P 1'
#
loop_
_entity.id
_entity.type
_entity.pdbx_description
1 polymer ?
#
loop_
_entity_poly.entity_id
_entity_poly.type
_entity_poly.pdbx_seq_one_letter_code
_entity_poly.pdbx_strand_id
1 'polypeptide(L)'
;MKQWKLWFGVILWMGSMGWASASGLDRLHAFLRDTRRGEAQFEQRNLKGQGDTGGTVSRGVFLFSRPGKFRWEYRSPYPQTLVADGQTLWIWDPDLQQVPEKK
;
A
#
# COMPACT_ATOMS: atom_id res chain seq x y z
N MET A 1 -47.63 45.25 30.79
CA MET A 1 -48.49 44.07 31.02
C MET A 1 -48.44 43.18 29.78
N LYS A 2 -48.42 41.86 30.02
CA LYS A 2 -48.04 40.76 29.12
C LYS A 2 -48.59 40.85 27.69
N GLN A 3 -47.68 40.76 26.71
CA GLN A 3 -47.98 40.46 25.30
C GLN A 3 -47.32 39.11 24.96
N TRP A 4 -47.98 38.02 25.35
CA TRP A 4 -47.62 36.65 24.93
C TRP A 4 -48.49 36.33 23.73
N LYS A 5 -47.91 36.45 22.53
CA LYS A 5 -48.38 35.95 21.21
C LYS A 5 -47.30 36.45 20.24
N LEU A 6 -46.64 35.71 19.39
CA LEU A 6 -46.74 34.35 18.89
C LEU A 6 -45.32 33.97 18.41
N TRP A 7 -44.97 32.70 18.61
CA TRP A 7 -44.22 31.86 17.68
C TRP A 7 -44.02 32.48 16.29
N PHE A 8 -42.78 32.80 15.91
CA PHE A 8 -42.22 32.68 14.55
C PHE A 8 -40.84 33.36 14.55
N GLY A 9 -39.78 32.57 14.74
CA GLY A 9 -38.44 33.05 14.40
C GLY A 9 -37.33 32.57 15.33
N VAL A 10 -36.44 31.78 14.72
CA VAL A 10 -34.98 31.81 14.88
C VAL A 10 -34.37 30.72 15.78
N ILE A 11 -33.36 30.04 15.17
CA ILE A 11 -32.38 29.05 15.67
C ILE A 11 -32.91 27.61 15.66
N LEU A 12 -32.68 26.75 14.65
CA LEU A 12 -31.44 26.36 13.96
C LEU A 12 -30.28 26.05 14.91
N TRP A 13 -30.32 24.90 15.57
CA TRP A 13 -29.21 24.15 16.20
C TRP A 13 -29.86 22.97 16.94
N MET A 14 -29.52 21.69 16.85
CA MET A 14 -28.32 21.00 16.43
C MET A 14 -28.79 19.74 15.71
N GLY A 15 -28.76 19.74 14.38
CA GLY A 15 -28.47 18.49 13.70
C GLY A 15 -27.08 18.09 14.18
N SER A 16 -26.98 17.06 15.00
CA SER A 16 -25.75 16.33 15.25
C SER A 16 -25.31 15.76 13.92
N MET A 17 -24.76 16.63 13.08
CA MET A 17 -24.16 16.33 11.81
C MET A 17 -23.01 15.42 12.21
N GLY A 18 -23.25 14.11 12.16
CA GLY A 18 -22.22 13.12 12.38
C GLY A 18 -21.13 13.49 11.38
N TRP A 19 -20.02 14.02 11.89
CA TRP A 19 -18.83 14.22 11.10
C TRP A 19 -18.40 12.82 10.70
N ALA A 20 -18.83 12.40 9.52
CA ALA A 20 -18.39 11.16 8.92
C ALA A 20 -16.87 11.27 8.89
N SER A 21 -16.21 10.45 9.68
CA SER A 21 -14.78 10.19 9.53
C SER A 21 -14.63 9.67 8.12
N ALA A 22 -14.29 10.55 7.17
CA ALA A 22 -13.86 10.16 5.84
C ALA A 22 -12.67 9.23 6.08
N SER A 23 -12.97 7.94 5.96
CA SER A 23 -12.26 6.90 6.68
C SER A 23 -10.85 6.81 6.12
N GLY A 24 -9.85 6.42 6.92
CA GLY A 24 -8.50 6.17 6.39
C GLY A 24 -8.52 5.22 5.20
N LEU A 25 -9.53 4.35 5.15
CA LEU A 25 -9.81 3.44 4.04
C LEU A 25 -10.21 4.19 2.76
N ASP A 26 -11.10 5.19 2.82
CA ASP A 26 -11.48 5.99 1.64
C ASP A 26 -10.28 6.70 1.01
N ARG A 27 -9.39 7.24 1.86
CA ARG A 27 -8.16 7.90 1.41
C ARG A 27 -7.19 6.90 0.78
N LEU A 28 -7.04 5.72 1.37
CA LEU A 28 -6.24 4.65 0.80
C LEU A 28 -6.80 4.20 -0.55
N HIS A 29 -8.12 4.02 -0.67
CA HIS A 29 -8.77 3.66 -1.93
C HIS A 29 -8.56 4.73 -3.01
N ALA A 30 -8.72 6.00 -2.69
CA ALA A 30 -8.44 7.10 -3.62
C ALA A 30 -6.98 7.06 -4.09
N PHE A 31 -6.02 6.92 -3.16
CA PHE A 31 -4.61 6.80 -3.49
C PHE A 31 -4.32 5.57 -4.38
N LEU A 32 -4.94 4.42 -4.08
CA LEU A 32 -4.79 3.19 -4.86
C LEU A 32 -5.46 3.25 -6.24
N ARG A 33 -6.51 4.06 -6.40
CA ARG A 33 -7.15 4.28 -7.70
C ARG A 33 -6.34 5.25 -8.58
N ASP A 34 -5.85 6.33 -7.98
CA ASP A 34 -5.33 7.47 -8.73
C ASP A 34 -3.82 7.30 -9.04
N THR A 35 -3.08 6.54 -8.23
CA THR A 35 -1.65 6.30 -8.46
C THR A 35 -1.43 5.19 -9.50
N ARG A 36 -1.28 5.53 -10.78
CA ARG A 36 -1.12 4.52 -11.84
C ARG A 36 0.26 3.88 -11.91
N ARG A 37 1.31 4.58 -11.52
CA ARG A 37 2.70 4.12 -11.58
C ARG A 37 3.48 4.63 -10.38
N GLY A 38 4.52 3.91 -10.00
CA GLY A 38 5.44 4.34 -8.96
C GLY A 38 6.72 3.54 -9.01
N GLU A 39 7.78 4.16 -8.49
CA GLU A 39 9.08 3.57 -8.28
C GLU A 39 9.59 3.98 -6.90
N ALA A 40 10.17 3.04 -6.16
CA ALA A 40 10.77 3.30 -4.87
C ALA A 40 11.96 2.39 -4.63
N GLN A 41 12.97 2.91 -3.95
CA GLN A 41 14.01 2.09 -3.34
C GLN A 41 13.49 1.54 -2.01
N PHE A 42 13.87 0.30 -1.67
CA PHE A 42 13.47 -0.32 -0.42
C PHE A 42 14.67 -0.87 0.35
N GLU A 43 14.51 -0.90 1.68
CA GLU A 43 15.31 -1.71 2.60
C GLU A 43 14.34 -2.61 3.38
N GLN A 44 14.50 -3.92 3.27
CA GLN A 44 13.71 -4.93 3.97
C GLN A 44 14.55 -5.57 5.07
N ARG A 45 14.01 -5.65 6.28
CA ARG A 45 14.64 -6.33 7.42
C ARG A 45 13.77 -7.50 7.87
N ASN A 46 14.30 -8.71 7.79
CA ASN A 46 13.60 -9.92 8.27
C ASN A 46 13.99 -10.20 9.73
N LEU A 47 13.12 -9.86 10.68
CA LEU A 47 13.38 -10.08 12.11
C LEU A 47 13.01 -11.53 12.49
N LYS A 48 13.90 -12.31 13.13
CA LYS A 48 13.61 -13.70 13.57
C LYS A 48 13.05 -13.81 14.99
N GLY A 49 12.48 -12.75 15.53
CA GLY A 49 11.90 -12.72 16.88
C GLY A 49 12.02 -11.36 17.54
N GLN A 50 11.47 -11.23 18.74
CA GLN A 50 11.50 -9.97 19.48
C GLN A 50 12.93 -9.67 19.95
N GLY A 51 13.56 -8.66 19.36
CA GLY A 51 14.90 -8.19 19.73
C GLY A 51 16.05 -8.67 18.83
N ASP A 52 15.77 -9.46 17.78
CA ASP A 52 16.80 -9.92 16.86
C ASP A 52 17.18 -8.84 15.82
N THR A 53 18.42 -8.33 15.93
CA THR A 53 19.03 -7.42 14.95
C THR A 53 19.86 -8.15 13.88
N GLY A 54 20.00 -9.48 13.98
CA GLY A 54 20.77 -10.33 13.06
C GLY A 54 20.03 -10.72 11.78
N GLY A 55 18.85 -10.16 11.55
CA GLY A 55 18.06 -10.37 10.33
C GLY A 55 18.78 -9.91 9.06
N THR A 56 18.68 -10.69 7.99
CA THR A 56 19.21 -10.29 6.67
C THR A 56 18.53 -8.99 6.22
N VAL A 57 19.35 -7.98 5.93
CA VAL A 57 18.90 -6.71 5.36
C VAL A 57 19.01 -6.80 3.84
N SER A 58 17.86 -6.77 3.16
CA SER A 58 17.80 -6.79 1.71
C SER A 58 17.50 -5.39 1.18
N ARG A 59 18.10 -5.02 0.05
CA ARG A 59 17.84 -3.73 -0.60
C ARG A 59 17.55 -3.90 -2.07
N GLY A 60 16.80 -2.95 -2.62
CA GLY A 60 16.41 -3.05 -4.01
C GLY A 60 15.53 -1.91 -4.48
N VAL A 61 14.90 -2.14 -5.63
CA VAL A 61 13.95 -1.21 -6.25
C VAL A 61 12.65 -1.94 -6.55
N PHE A 62 11.55 -1.28 -6.25
CA PHE A 62 10.22 -1.73 -6.61
C PHE A 62 9.58 -0.73 -7.56
N LEU A 63 9.08 -1.24 -8.68
CA LEU A 63 8.36 -0.46 -9.68
C LEU A 63 7.02 -1.11 -9.92
N PHE A 64 5.97 -0.31 -10.10
CA PHE A 64 4.67 -0.82 -10.49
C PHE A 64 4.02 0.06 -11.55
N SER A 65 3.17 -0.59 -12.35
CA SER A 65 2.27 0.06 -13.30
C SER A 65 0.94 -0.67 -13.27
N ARG A 66 -0.12 0.03 -12.87
CA ARG A 66 -1.46 -0.54 -12.75
C ARG A 66 -2.16 -0.56 -14.12
N PRO A 67 -2.93 -1.61 -14.45
CA PRO A 67 -3.23 -2.76 -13.60
C PRO A 67 -2.17 -3.87 -13.68
N GLY A 68 -1.91 -4.53 -12.55
CA GLY A 68 -1.26 -5.85 -12.49
C GLY A 68 0.24 -5.92 -12.77
N LYS A 69 0.89 -4.89 -13.31
CA LYS A 69 2.32 -4.93 -13.64
C LYS A 69 3.18 -4.47 -12.48
N PHE A 70 4.21 -5.24 -12.18
CA PHE A 70 5.26 -4.79 -11.28
C PHE A 70 6.60 -5.43 -11.61
N ARG A 71 7.65 -4.81 -11.10
CA ARG A 71 9.00 -5.33 -11.09
C ARG A 71 9.58 -5.11 -9.69
N TRP A 72 10.07 -6.18 -9.08
CA TRP A 72 10.72 -6.16 -7.79
C TRP A 72 12.13 -6.67 -7.95
N GLU A 73 13.11 -5.78 -7.85
CA GLU A 73 14.53 -6.09 -8.00
C GLU A 73 15.21 -6.08 -6.63
N TYR A 74 15.56 -7.26 -6.11
CA TYR A 74 16.53 -7.40 -5.03
C TYR A 74 17.93 -7.18 -5.62
N ARG A 75 18.67 -6.23 -5.07
CA ARG A 75 20.04 -5.90 -5.49
C ARG A 75 21.11 -6.42 -4.52
N SER A 76 20.75 -6.58 -3.25
CA SER A 76 21.65 -7.09 -2.22
C SER A 76 20.86 -7.74 -1.09
N PRO A 77 21.42 -8.74 -0.38
CA PRO A 77 22.71 -9.38 -0.66
C PRO A 77 22.67 -10.38 -1.82
N TYR A 78 21.50 -10.94 -2.11
CA TYR A 78 21.29 -11.92 -3.18
C TYR A 78 20.47 -11.27 -4.31
N PRO A 79 21.03 -11.11 -5.52
CA PRO A 79 20.29 -10.52 -6.63
C PRO A 79 19.13 -11.42 -7.04
N GLN A 80 17.94 -10.85 -7.20
CA GLN A 80 16.78 -11.57 -7.69
C GLN A 80 15.80 -10.57 -8.30
N THR A 81 15.12 -10.95 -9.38
CA THR A 81 14.11 -10.11 -10.03
C THR A 81 12.78 -10.85 -10.14
N LEU A 82 11.73 -10.27 -9.59
CA LEU A 82 10.36 -10.72 -9.78
C LEU A 82 9.68 -9.76 -10.75
N VAL A 83 9.04 -10.29 -11.79
CA VAL A 83 8.30 -9.51 -12.77
C VAL A 83 6.89 -10.07 -12.88
N ALA A 84 5.89 -9.21 -12.79
CA ALA A 84 4.52 -9.56 -13.15
C ALA A 84 4.01 -8.65 -14.27
N ASP A 85 3.27 -9.23 -15.20
CA ASP A 85 2.60 -8.49 -16.28
C ASP A 85 1.08 -8.31 -16.05
N GLY A 86 0.57 -8.81 -14.93
CA GLY A 86 -0.84 -8.85 -14.58
C GLY A 86 -1.52 -10.20 -14.83
N GLN A 87 -0.82 -11.16 -15.45
CA GLN A 87 -1.30 -12.52 -15.69
C GLN A 87 -0.31 -13.56 -15.17
N THR A 88 0.98 -13.36 -15.44
CA THR A 88 2.06 -14.29 -15.09
C THR A 88 3.07 -13.61 -14.17
N LEU A 89 3.62 -14.38 -13.24
CA LEU A 89 4.75 -14.00 -12.39
C LEU A 89 5.99 -14.78 -12.82
N TRP A 90 7.04 -14.07 -13.19
CA TRP A 90 8.36 -14.65 -13.42
C TRP A 90 9.29 -14.30 -12.27
N ILE A 91 10.08 -15.28 -11.85
CA ILE A 91 11.13 -15.11 -10.86
C ILE A 91 12.43 -15.47 -11.55
N TRP A 92 13.34 -14.50 -11.67
CA TRP A 92 14.67 -14.69 -12.20
C TRP A 92 15.67 -14.54 -11.07
N ASP A 93 16.49 -15.57 -10.91
CA ASP A 93 17.58 -15.63 -9.96
C ASP A 93 18.85 -15.99 -10.75
N PRO A 94 19.83 -15.07 -10.87
CA PRO A 94 21.05 -15.29 -11.62
C PRO A 94 21.96 -16.34 -11.01
N ASP A 95 21.87 -16.58 -9.70
CA ASP A 95 22.74 -17.51 -8.97
C ASP A 95 22.17 -18.94 -8.99
N LEU A 96 20.89 -19.09 -9.30
CA LEU A 96 20.30 -20.40 -9.58
C LEU A 96 20.83 -20.95 -10.91
N GLN A 97 21.76 -21.89 -10.81
CA GLN A 97 22.01 -22.86 -11.86
C GLN A 97 20.77 -23.75 -12.00
N GLN A 98 19.80 -23.33 -12.83
CA GLN A 98 18.62 -24.12 -13.14
C GLN A 98 19.05 -25.46 -13.74
N VAL A 99 19.02 -26.52 -12.93
CA VAL A 99 19.00 -27.89 -13.46
C VAL A 99 17.54 -28.15 -13.84
N PRO A 100 17.19 -28.25 -15.13
CA PRO A 100 15.85 -28.67 -15.49
C PRO A 100 15.61 -30.06 -14.88
N GLU A 101 14.54 -30.18 -14.09
CA GLU A 101 14.09 -31.45 -13.55
C GLU A 101 13.87 -32.42 -14.71
N LYS A 102 14.69 -33.49 -14.78
CA LYS A 102 14.51 -34.55 -15.78
C LYS A 102 13.40 -35.49 -15.31
N LYS A 103 12.18 -35.29 -15.82
CA LYS A 103 11.28 -36.27 -16.48
C LYS A 103 9.81 -35.92 -16.29
#